data_AF-A0A0N8WH76-F1
#
_entry.id   AF-A0A0N8WH76-F1
#
_cell.length_a   1.000
_cell.length_b   1.000
_cell.length_c   1.000
_cell.angle_alpha   90.00
_cell.angle_beta   90.00
_cell.angle_gamma   90.00
#
_symmetry.space_group_name_H-M   'P 1'
#
loop_
_entity.id
_entity.type
_entity.pdbx_description
1 polymer ?
#
loop_
_entity_poly.entity_id
_entity_poly.type
_entity_poly.pdbx_seq_one_letter_code
_entity_poly.pdbx_strand_id
1 'polypeptide(L)'
;MKNQLQGTWKRVDYPYSTYEFKGNTAKLISEGQYEEPQFDPYELSTSCRFADEFNTELASDELVLTNPIFEACSIVSVRRDTLRITDLERSFVIEYARN
;
A
#
# COMPACT_ATOMS: atom_id res chain seq x y z
N MET A 1 -8.01 9.91 -1.34
CA MET A 1 -7.02 8.81 -1.41
C MET A 1 -6.02 8.93 -2.56
N LYS A 2 -6.40 8.78 -3.84
CA LYS A 2 -5.43 8.69 -4.97
C LYS A 2 -4.35 9.78 -5.02
N ASN A 3 -4.74 11.05 -4.85
CA ASN A 3 -3.78 12.17 -4.81
C ASN A 3 -2.96 12.20 -3.52
N GLN A 4 -3.51 11.70 -2.41
CA GLN A 4 -2.84 11.69 -1.11
C GLN A 4 -1.74 10.63 -1.07
N LEU A 5 -1.90 9.47 -1.72
CA LEU A 5 -0.88 8.42 -1.78
C LEU A 5 0.38 8.83 -2.55
N GLN A 6 0.31 9.82 -3.43
CA GLN A 6 1.44 10.17 -4.29
C GLN A 6 2.66 10.61 -3.48
N GLY A 7 3.84 10.26 -3.99
CA GLY A 7 5.13 10.62 -3.40
C GLY A 7 5.81 9.45 -2.70
N THR A 8 6.76 9.80 -1.83
CA THR A 8 7.65 8.85 -1.17
C THR A 8 7.28 8.72 0.30
N TRP A 9 7.21 7.47 0.75
CA TRP A 9 6.81 7.09 2.09
C TRP A 9 7.87 6.21 2.71
N LYS A 10 8.42 6.63 3.84
CA LYS A 10 9.46 5.90 4.55
C LYS A 10 8.85 5.15 5.72
N ARG A 11 9.10 3.85 5.81
CA ARG A 11 8.53 3.01 6.88
C ARG A 11 9.05 3.48 8.25
N VAL A 12 8.15 3.60 9.22
CA VAL A 12 8.42 4.23 10.52
C VAL A 12 9.29 3.32 11.41
N ASP A 13 8.96 2.04 11.48
CA ASP A 13 9.62 1.02 12.31
C ASP A 13 10.83 0.36 11.61
N TYR A 14 10.99 0.56 10.30
CA TYR A 14 12.11 0.01 9.53
C TYR A 14 12.56 1.00 8.42
N PRO A 15 13.46 1.95 8.73
CA PRO A 15 13.78 3.08 7.86
C PRO A 15 14.53 2.72 6.57
N TYR A 16 14.86 1.44 6.37
CA TYR A 16 15.44 0.91 5.14
C TYR A 16 14.38 0.43 4.14
N SER A 17 13.09 0.56 4.47
CA SER A 17 11.97 0.33 3.57
C SER A 17 11.30 1.64 3.17
N THR A 18 11.18 1.87 1.86
CA THR A 18 10.56 3.05 1.27
C THR A 18 9.57 2.62 0.19
N TYR A 19 8.36 3.16 0.24
CA TYR A 19 7.34 2.96 -0.75
C TYR A 19 7.16 4.24 -1.57
N GLU A 20 7.32 4.16 -2.88
CA GLU A 20 7.13 5.29 -3.80
C GLU A 20 5.89 5.06 -4.66
N PHE A 21 4.96 6.01 -4.69
CA PHE A 21 3.77 5.99 -5.54
C PHE A 21 3.85 7.10 -6.59
N LYS A 22 3.68 6.75 -7.86
CA LYS A 22 3.73 7.67 -8.99
C LYS A 22 2.65 7.34 -10.03
N GLY A 23 1.65 8.21 -10.16
CA GLY A 23 0.48 7.94 -10.99
C GLY A 23 -0.25 6.70 -10.49
N ASN A 24 -0.41 5.70 -11.36
CA ASN A 24 -1.02 4.40 -11.05
C ASN A 24 0.04 3.29 -10.85
N THR A 25 1.29 3.65 -10.57
CA THR A 25 2.34 2.68 -10.25
C THR A 25 2.94 2.91 -8.87
N ALA A 26 3.46 1.85 -8.29
CA ALA A 26 4.09 1.85 -6.98
C ALA A 26 5.36 1.00 -7.00
N LYS A 27 6.34 1.36 -6.19
CA LYS A 27 7.63 0.66 -6.08
C LYS A 27 8.03 0.57 -4.61
N LEU A 28 8.28 -0.64 -4.14
CA LEU A 28 8.76 -0.89 -2.79
C LEU A 28 10.27 -1.14 -2.81
N ILE A 29 11.03 -0.19 -2.27
CA ILE A 29 12.46 -0.29 -2.05
C ILE A 29 12.67 -0.84 -0.63
N SER A 30 13.38 -1.96 -0.50
CA SER A 30 13.75 -2.50 0.81
C SER A 30 15.16 -3.08 0.78
N GLU A 31 15.88 -2.96 1.89
CA GLU A 31 17.16 -3.66 2.07
C GLU A 31 16.99 -5.17 1.89
N GLY A 32 17.98 -5.82 1.27
CA GLY A 32 18.03 -7.27 1.10
C GLY A 32 17.24 -7.83 -0.09
N GLN A 33 16.64 -6.98 -0.93
CA GLN A 33 15.99 -7.43 -2.16
C GLN A 33 17.04 -7.95 -3.17
N TYR A 34 16.75 -9.13 -3.75
CA TYR A 34 17.60 -9.75 -4.76
C TYR A 34 17.50 -9.04 -6.12
N GLU A 35 16.28 -8.58 -6.47
CA GLU A 35 15.99 -7.88 -7.71
C GLU A 35 15.94 -6.37 -7.48
N GLU A 36 16.22 -5.59 -8.53
CA GLU A 36 16.09 -4.14 -8.48
C GLU A 36 14.61 -3.73 -8.39
N PRO A 37 14.23 -2.83 -7.45
CA PRO A 37 12.86 -2.38 -7.31
C PRO A 37 12.31 -1.75 -8.60
N GLN A 38 11.19 -2.27 -9.11
CA GLN A 38 10.49 -1.73 -10.27
C GLN A 38 9.17 -1.07 -9.88
N PHE A 39 8.67 -0.21 -10.78
CA PHE A 39 7.34 0.36 -10.65
C PHE A 39 6.30 -0.59 -11.23
N ASP A 40 5.49 -1.16 -10.36
CA ASP A 40 4.38 -2.03 -10.75
C ASP A 40 3.06 -1.26 -10.73
N PRO A 41 2.10 -1.60 -11.60
CA PRO A 41 0.77 -1.03 -11.56
C PRO A 41 0.08 -1.31 -10.22
N TYR A 42 -0.78 -0.39 -9.80
CA TYR A 42 -1.74 -0.63 -8.73
C TYR A 42 -3.10 -0.05 -9.08
N GLU A 43 -4.13 -0.60 -8.44
CA GLU A 43 -5.51 -0.14 -8.49
C GLU A 43 -6.00 0.19 -7.08
N LEU A 44 -6.94 1.14 -6.98
CA LEU A 44 -7.63 1.45 -5.73
C LEU A 44 -9.13 1.19 -5.88
N SER A 45 -9.70 0.42 -4.98
CA SER A 45 -11.10 -0.01 -4.99
C SER A 45 -11.65 -0.16 -3.57
N THR A 46 -12.92 -0.49 -3.44
CA THR A 46 -13.56 -0.84 -2.15
C THR A 46 -13.64 -2.36 -1.93
N SER A 47 -13.06 -3.16 -2.81
CA SER A 47 -13.07 -4.62 -2.77
C SER A 47 -11.80 -5.20 -3.40
N CYS A 48 -11.41 -6.40 -2.98
CA CYS A 48 -10.31 -7.14 -3.59
C CYS A 48 -10.85 -8.19 -4.57
N ARG A 49 -10.50 -8.11 -5.85
CA ARG A 49 -10.95 -9.08 -6.87
C ARG A 49 -10.26 -10.46 -6.77
N PHE A 50 -9.21 -10.55 -5.97
CA PHE A 50 -8.39 -11.76 -5.78
C PHE A 50 -8.68 -12.46 -4.45
N ALA A 51 -9.64 -11.95 -3.67
CA ALA A 51 -10.11 -12.61 -2.45
C ALA A 51 -11.51 -13.18 -2.72
N ASP A 52 -11.69 -14.47 -2.43
CA ASP A 52 -12.99 -15.14 -2.57
C ASP A 52 -14.06 -14.48 -1.67
N GLU A 53 -13.65 -14.02 -0.49
CA GLU A 53 -14.48 -13.22 0.42
C GLU A 53 -13.69 -12.03 0.96
N PHE A 54 -14.25 -10.82 0.82
CA PHE A 54 -13.76 -9.60 1.48
C PHE A 54 -14.89 -9.00 2.31
N ASN A 55 -15.00 -9.47 3.55
CA ASN A 55 -16.07 -9.07 4.48
C ASN A 55 -15.64 -7.94 5.44
N THR A 56 -14.41 -7.43 5.31
CA THR A 56 -13.88 -6.39 6.19
C THR A 56 -14.53 -5.05 5.88
N GLU A 57 -15.17 -4.46 6.88
CA GLU A 57 -15.71 -3.10 6.77
C GLU A 57 -14.55 -2.08 6.64
N LEU A 58 -14.64 -1.25 5.60
CA LEU A 58 -13.70 -0.17 5.33
C LEU A 58 -14.20 1.12 5.99
N ALA A 59 -13.30 1.83 6.68
CA ALA A 59 -13.56 3.19 7.10
C ALA A 59 -13.69 4.12 5.87
N SER A 60 -14.30 5.30 6.06
CA SER A 60 -14.52 6.26 4.97
C SER A 60 -13.25 6.76 4.28
N ASP A 61 -12.10 6.63 4.95
CA ASP A 61 -10.79 7.01 4.46
C ASP A 61 -9.89 5.81 4.16
N GLU A 62 -10.45 4.62 4.00
CA GLU A 62 -9.74 3.41 3.60
C GLU A 62 -10.15 2.98 2.19
N LEU A 63 -9.20 2.40 1.47
CA LEU A 63 -9.44 1.71 0.21
C LEU A 63 -8.60 0.43 0.16
N VAL A 64 -8.97 -0.49 -0.72
CA VAL A 64 -8.14 -1.63 -1.09
C VAL A 64 -7.15 -1.18 -2.16
N LEU A 65 -5.86 -1.34 -1.90
CA LEU A 65 -4.77 -1.29 -2.87
C LEU A 65 -4.57 -2.68 -3.45
N THR A 66 -4.75 -2.80 -4.77
CA THR A 66 -4.56 -4.05 -5.50
C THR A 66 -3.33 -3.94 -6.40
N ASN A 67 -2.41 -4.90 -6.28
CA ASN A 67 -1.35 -5.10 -7.27
C ASN A 67 -1.79 -6.24 -8.21
N PRO A 68 -2.05 -5.96 -9.50
CA PRO A 68 -2.55 -6.95 -10.44
C PRO A 68 -1.48 -7.94 -10.92
N ILE A 69 -0.19 -7.64 -10.73
CA ILE A 69 0.91 -8.54 -11.12
C ILE A 69 1.07 -9.65 -10.09
N PHE A 70 1.04 -9.30 -8.80
CA PHE A 70 1.20 -10.27 -7.70
C PHE A 70 -0.13 -10.82 -7.18
N GLU A 71 -1.25 -10.41 -7.78
CA GLU A 71 -2.61 -10.76 -7.34
C GLU A 71 -2.84 -10.47 -5.84
N ALA A 72 -2.19 -9.42 -5.34
CA ALA A 72 -2.14 -9.10 -3.93
C ALA A 72 -3.02 -7.89 -3.60
N CYS A 73 -3.62 -7.91 -2.42
CA CYS A 73 -4.46 -6.84 -1.90
C CYS A 73 -4.04 -6.42 -0.50
N SER A 74 -4.16 -5.13 -0.22
CA SER A 74 -3.94 -4.55 1.10
C SER A 74 -4.92 -3.42 1.34
N ILE A 75 -5.30 -3.17 2.59
CA ILE A 75 -6.08 -1.98 2.94
C ILE A 75 -5.10 -0.82 3.16
N VAL A 76 -5.39 0.32 2.55
CA VAL A 76 -4.57 1.52 2.67
C VAL A 76 -5.37 2.71 3.17
N SER A 77 -4.77 3.50 4.05
CA SER A 77 -5.28 4.81 4.43
C SER A 77 -4.15 5.83 4.51
N VAL A 78 -4.48 7.09 4.22
CA VAL A 78 -3.56 8.22 4.35
C VAL A 78 -4.19 9.27 5.25
N ARG A 79 -3.59 9.51 6.41
CA ARG A 79 -4.00 10.55 7.36
C ARG A 79 -2.83 11.50 7.59
N ARG A 80 -2.97 12.74 7.14
CA ARG A 80 -1.89 13.76 7.15
C ARG A 80 -0.65 13.22 6.43
N ASP A 81 0.43 13.01 7.16
CA ASP A 81 1.72 12.54 6.66
C ASP A 81 2.01 11.08 7.05
N THR A 82 0.96 10.32 7.38
CA THR A 82 1.04 8.89 7.68
C THR A 82 0.26 8.07 6.67
N LEU A 83 0.94 7.15 6.01
CA LEU A 83 0.37 6.07 5.21
C LEU A 83 0.33 4.82 6.08
N ARG A 84 -0.84 4.16 6.13
CA ARG A 84 -1.02 2.87 6.76
C ARG A 84 -1.36 1.83 5.72
N ILE A 85 -0.71 0.68 5.81
CA ILE A 85 -0.99 -0.50 4.98
C ILE A 85 -1.25 -1.67 5.92
N THR A 86 -2.38 -2.36 5.73
CA THR A 86 -2.73 -3.59 6.44
C THR A 86 -3.08 -4.67 5.43
N ASP A 87 -3.03 -5.92 5.84
CA ASP A 87 -3.71 -7.00 5.12
C ASP A 87 -5.25 -6.86 5.24
N LEU A 88 -5.97 -7.72 4.51
CA LEU A 88 -7.43 -7.71 4.48
C LEU A 88 -8.07 -8.11 5.81
N GLU A 89 -7.38 -8.92 6.62
CA GLU A 89 -7.84 -9.37 7.95
C GLU A 89 -7.43 -8.42 9.08
N ARG A 90 -6.62 -7.40 8.78
CA ARG A 90 -6.02 -6.47 9.77
C ARG A 90 -5.19 -7.19 10.83
N SER A 91 -4.54 -8.30 10.45
CA SER A 91 -3.63 -9.04 11.32
C SER A 91 -2.34 -8.25 11.62
N PHE A 92 -1.96 -7.30 10.75
CA PHE A 92 -0.85 -6.39 10.98
C PHE A 92 -1.09 -4.99 10.43
N VAL A 93 -0.29 -4.02 10.90
CA VAL A 93 -0.27 -2.65 10.40
C VAL A 93 1.17 -2.25 10.13
N ILE A 94 1.43 -1.78 8.92
CA ILE A 94 2.69 -1.14 8.54
C ILE A 94 2.43 0.36 8.38
N GLU A 95 3.22 1.17 9.09
CA GLU A 95 3.13 2.63 9.00
C GLU A 95 4.32 3.20 8.25
N TYR A 96 4.04 4.18 7.40
CA TYR A 96 5.03 4.96 6.69
C TYR A 96 4.79 6.46 6.93
N ALA A 97 5.86 7.22 7.09
CA ALA A 97 5.83 8.67 7.15
C ALA A 97 6.17 9.27 5.79
N ARG A 98 5.53 10.38 5.43
CA ARG A 98 5.87 11.13 4.21
C ARG A 98 7.31 11.65 4.30
N ASN A 99 8.08 11.44 3.24
CA ASN A 99 9.46 11.93 3.11
C ASN A 99 9.54 13.17 2.20
#